data_AF-A0A392NS78-F1
#
_entry.id   AF-A0A392NS78-F1
#
_cell.length_a   1.000
_cell.length_b   1.000
_cell.length_c   1.000
_cell.angle_alpha   90.00
_cell.angle_beta   90.00
_cell.angle_gamma   90.00
#
_symmetry.space_group_name_H-M   'P 1'
#
loop_
_entity.id
_entity.type
_entity.pdbx_description
1 polymer ?
#
loop_
_entity_poly.entity_id
_entity_poly.type
_entity_poly.pdbx_seq_one_letter_code
_entity_poly.pdbx_strand_id
1 'polypeptide(L)'
;MCFFMDIQLGNSIAFVQFPLRFDSLDRNDRYANKNTILFDINLRCLDGIQGPVYIGSGCIFRRKALNGFDPPKAAKRSQIVQVHSKQDENGEDESIIEATDEDKQLLQSDMNTENKFGKSTLFMNSSLTEEGGVDPSSTQEALLKEAIHVMSCSYEDRTLWGYE
;
A
#
# COMPACT_ATOMS: atom_id res chain seq x y z
N MET A 1 12.77 -12.12 -0.63
CA MET A 1 12.38 -11.63 -1.98
C MET A 1 11.39 -12.56 -2.67
N CYS A 2 11.61 -13.89 -2.67
CA CYS A 2 10.77 -14.84 -3.40
C CYS A 2 9.26 -14.70 -3.13
N PHE A 3 8.85 -14.51 -1.87
CA PHE A 3 7.45 -14.32 -1.50
C PHE A 3 6.75 -13.19 -2.27
N PHE A 4 7.40 -12.04 -2.46
CA PHE A 4 6.82 -10.90 -3.17
C PHE A 4 6.86 -11.04 -4.69
N MET A 5 7.73 -11.89 -5.21
CA MET A 5 7.92 -12.14 -6.64
C MET A 5 7.11 -13.34 -7.15
N ASP A 6 6.39 -14.04 -6.26
CA ASP A 6 5.49 -15.12 -6.65
C ASP A 6 4.33 -14.53 -7.48
N ILE A 7 4.12 -15.07 -8.68
CA ILE A 7 3.08 -14.63 -9.60
C ILE A 7 1.66 -14.85 -9.02
N GLN A 8 1.48 -15.88 -8.19
CA GLN A 8 0.16 -16.23 -7.66
C GLN A 8 -0.15 -15.51 -6.36
N LEU A 9 0.79 -15.53 -5.41
CA LEU A 9 0.58 -15.01 -4.06
C LEU A 9 1.26 -13.67 -3.82
N GLY A 10 2.28 -13.31 -4.61
CA GLY A 10 3.11 -12.14 -4.33
C GLY A 10 2.30 -10.85 -4.24
N ASN A 11 1.34 -10.66 -5.14
CA ASN A 11 0.52 -9.46 -5.19
C ASN A 11 -0.43 -9.29 -3.99
N SER A 12 -0.86 -10.38 -3.34
CA SER A 12 -1.74 -10.30 -2.16
C SER A 12 -0.98 -10.16 -0.84
N ILE A 13 0.35 -10.31 -0.84
CA ILE A 13 1.16 -10.20 0.37
C ILE A 13 1.44 -8.73 0.70
N ALA A 14 0.95 -8.29 1.85
CA ALA A 14 1.20 -6.96 2.42
C ALA A 14 2.58 -6.87 3.08
N PHE A 15 2.98 -7.88 3.84
CA PHE A 15 4.30 -7.94 4.47
C PHE A 15 4.71 -9.38 4.73
N VAL A 16 6.00 -9.60 4.99
CA VAL A 16 6.55 -10.90 5.39
C VAL A 16 7.27 -10.73 6.72
N GLN A 17 6.78 -11.42 7.74
CA GLN A 17 7.37 -11.43 9.07
C GLN A 17 8.34 -12.61 9.22
N PHE A 18 9.58 -12.31 9.60
CA PHE A 18 10.59 -13.31 9.92
C PHE A 18 10.61 -13.55 11.44
N PRO A 19 10.82 -14.80 11.90
CA PRO A 19 10.97 -15.08 13.31
C PRO A 19 12.25 -14.44 13.83
N LEU A 20 12.15 -13.67 14.92
CA LEU A 20 13.31 -13.05 15.56
C LEU A 20 14.01 -14.10 16.42
N ARG A 21 15.29 -14.35 16.15
CA ARG A 21 16.12 -15.28 16.94
C ARG A 21 17.21 -14.48 17.65
N PHE A 22 17.41 -14.79 18.92
CA PHE A 22 18.39 -14.12 19.76
C PHE A 22 19.60 -15.01 20.00
N ASP A 23 20.79 -14.41 19.91
CA ASP A 23 22.05 -15.07 20.20
C ASP A 23 22.42 -14.92 21.69
N SER A 24 23.43 -15.67 22.12
CA SER A 24 23.99 -15.58 23.49
C SER A 24 22.97 -15.84 24.61
N LEU A 25 21.99 -16.71 24.34
CA LEU A 25 21.02 -17.14 25.35
C LEU A 25 21.61 -18.21 26.26
N ASP A 26 21.16 -18.21 27.51
CA ASP A 26 21.46 -19.28 28.45
C ASP A 26 21.06 -20.65 27.87
N ARG A 27 21.89 -21.66 28.09
CA ARG A 27 21.65 -23.02 27.56
C ARG A 27 20.31 -23.57 28.07
N ASN A 28 19.99 -23.28 29.33
CA ASN A 28 18.77 -23.73 29.97
C ASN A 28 17.59 -22.78 29.76
N ASP A 29 17.79 -21.64 29.07
CA ASP A 29 16.78 -20.63 28.78
C ASP A 29 15.87 -20.31 29.98
N ARG A 30 16.48 -20.08 31.14
CA ARG A 30 15.76 -19.89 32.41
C ARG A 30 14.73 -18.75 32.39
N TYR A 31 14.93 -17.76 31.50
CA TYR A 31 14.06 -16.61 31.33
C TYR A 31 13.08 -16.75 30.16
N ALA A 32 13.06 -17.90 29.47
CA ALA A 32 12.24 -18.15 28.29
C ALA A 32 12.43 -17.10 27.17
N ASN A 33 13.63 -16.54 27.05
CA ASN A 33 13.93 -15.46 26.12
C ASN A 33 13.99 -15.95 24.65
N LYS A 34 14.08 -17.26 24.42
CA LYS A 34 13.97 -17.83 23.06
C LYS A 34 12.60 -17.58 22.44
N ASN A 35 11.56 -17.38 23.25
CA ASN A 35 10.19 -17.12 22.79
C ASN A 35 9.69 -18.13 21.74
N THR A 36 10.10 -19.40 21.84
CA THR A 36 9.82 -20.45 20.84
C THR A 36 8.32 -20.67 20.62
N ILE A 37 7.51 -20.56 21.68
CA ILE A 37 6.05 -20.70 21.57
C ILE A 37 5.46 -19.61 20.67
N LEU A 38 5.90 -18.37 20.83
CA LEU A 38 5.43 -17.26 20.00
C LEU A 38 5.84 -17.48 18.54
N PHE A 39 7.14 -17.71 18.30
CA PHE A 39 7.70 -17.73 16.95
C PHE A 39 7.42 -19.02 16.17
N ASP A 40 7.51 -20.18 16.82
CA ASP A 40 7.48 -21.47 16.13
C ASP A 40 6.12 -22.16 16.16
N ILE A 41 5.25 -21.75 17.08
CA ILE A 41 3.89 -22.29 17.23
C ILE A 41 2.87 -21.22 16.82
N ASN A 42 2.70 -20.16 17.60
CA ASN A 42 1.58 -19.22 17.42
C ASN A 42 1.61 -18.52 16.06
N LEU A 43 2.71 -17.87 15.70
CA LEU A 43 2.83 -17.15 14.43
C LEU A 43 2.74 -18.09 13.22
N ARG A 44 3.28 -19.31 13.35
CA ARG A 44 3.20 -20.33 12.31
C ARG A 44 1.78 -20.87 12.12
N CYS A 45 1.01 -21.01 13.20
CA CYS A 45 -0.39 -21.39 13.11
C CYS A 45 -1.24 -20.30 12.45
N LEU A 46 -0.97 -19.02 12.75
CA LEU A 46 -1.68 -17.89 12.12
C LEU A 46 -1.40 -17.76 10.62
N ASP A 47 -0.22 -18.19 10.17
CA ASP A 47 0.16 -18.25 8.75
C ASP A 47 -0.79 -19.13 7.93
N GLY A 48 -1.36 -20.17 8.53
CA GLY A 48 -2.36 -21.02 7.86
C GLY A 48 -3.75 -20.39 7.70
N ILE A 49 -4.00 -19.23 8.30
CA ILE A 49 -5.31 -18.55 8.27
C ILE A 49 -5.21 -17.25 7.45
N GLN A 50 -4.47 -16.26 7.96
CA GLN A 50 -4.34 -14.93 7.34
C GLN A 50 -2.89 -14.42 7.32
N GLY A 51 -1.99 -15.02 8.10
CA GLY A 51 -0.63 -14.54 8.26
C GLY A 51 -0.28 -14.22 9.72
N PRO A 52 1.02 -14.13 10.04
CA PRO A 52 1.50 -13.71 11.36
C PRO A 52 1.22 -12.23 11.61
N VAL A 53 1.14 -11.83 12.88
CA VAL A 53 1.05 -10.43 13.29
C VAL A 53 2.41 -9.73 13.19
N TYR A 54 2.41 -8.42 12.96
CA TYR A 54 3.63 -7.61 13.04
C TYR A 54 4.07 -7.44 14.51
N ILE A 55 5.37 -7.65 14.75
CA ILE A 55 5.96 -7.70 16.11
C ILE A 55 7.06 -6.63 16.34
N GLY A 56 7.22 -5.68 15.43
CA GLY A 56 8.17 -4.57 15.55
C GLY A 56 9.46 -4.70 14.72
N SER A 57 10.03 -5.89 14.55
CA SER A 57 11.28 -6.08 13.78
C SER A 57 11.25 -7.33 12.90
N GLY A 58 12.24 -7.47 12.02
CA GLY A 58 12.38 -8.62 11.12
C GLY A 58 11.24 -8.72 10.10
N CYS A 59 10.73 -7.59 9.63
CA CYS A 59 9.62 -7.54 8.69
C CYS A 59 10.01 -6.78 7.42
N ILE A 60 9.50 -7.23 6.27
CA ILE A 60 9.58 -6.50 5.01
C ILE A 60 8.15 -6.13 4.60
N PHE A 61 7.86 -4.83 4.49
CA PHE A 61 6.55 -4.32 4.08
C PHE A 61 6.52 -3.98 2.59
N ARG A 62 5.39 -4.26 1.94
CA ARG A 62 5.06 -3.70 0.62
C ARG A 62 4.61 -2.25 0.81
N ARG A 63 5.32 -1.32 0.17
CA ARG A 63 5.05 0.14 0.26
C ARG A 63 3.58 0.50 0.04
N LYS A 64 2.94 -0.08 -0.98
CA LYS A 64 1.52 0.16 -1.29
C LYS A 64 0.59 -0.25 -0.14
N ALA A 65 0.87 -1.39 0.50
CA ALA A 65 0.08 -1.84 1.65
C ALA A 65 0.28 -0.92 2.86
N LEU A 66 1.52 -0.45 3.09
CA LEU A 66 1.80 0.51 4.17
C LEU A 66 1.07 1.85 3.97
N ASN A 67 0.91 2.29 2.72
CA ASN A 67 0.15 3.50 2.37
C ASN A 67 -1.38 3.26 2.32
N GLY A 68 -1.88 2.10 2.76
CA GLY A 68 -3.31 1.77 2.78
C GLY A 68 -3.93 1.66 1.38
N PHE A 69 -3.19 1.16 0.39
CA PHE A 69 -3.78 0.72 -0.88
C PHE A 69 -4.20 -0.75 -0.78
N ASP A 70 -5.38 -1.05 -1.31
CA ASP A 70 -5.87 -2.42 -1.41
C ASP A 70 -4.97 -3.28 -2.30
N PRO A 71 -4.87 -4.60 -2.04
CA PRO A 71 -4.16 -5.51 -2.91
C PRO A 71 -4.78 -5.48 -4.32
N PRO A 72 -3.97 -5.65 -5.38
CA PRO A 72 -4.48 -5.73 -6.74
C PRO A 72 -5.53 -6.84 -6.82
N LYS A 73 -6.74 -6.51 -7.30
CA LYS A 73 -7.79 -7.51 -7.49
C LYS A 73 -7.26 -8.55 -8.46
N ALA A 74 -7.22 -9.82 -8.05
CA ALA A 74 -6.87 -10.91 -8.93
C ALA A 74 -7.74 -10.80 -10.20
N ALA A 75 -7.11 -10.71 -11.38
CA ALA A 75 -7.82 -10.67 -12.64
C ALA A 75 -8.72 -11.91 -12.68
N LYS A 76 -10.04 -11.72 -12.57
CA LYS A 76 -10.99 -12.78 -12.88
C LYS A 76 -10.66 -13.19 -14.30
N ARG A 77 -10.22 -14.44 -14.50
CA ARG A 77 -10.12 -15.03 -15.84
C ARG A 77 -11.46 -14.76 -16.51
N SER A 78 -11.46 -14.02 -17.62
CA SER A 78 -12.68 -13.77 -18.37
C SER A 78 -13.31 -15.12 -18.67
N GLN A 79 -14.45 -15.41 -18.05
CA GLN A 79 -15.35 -16.38 -18.65
C GLN A 79 -15.80 -15.74 -19.94
N ILE A 80 -15.57 -16.43 -21.06
CA ILE A 80 -16.03 -16.01 -22.38
C ILE A 80 -17.56 -15.92 -22.30
N VAL A 81 -18.08 -14.71 -22.08
CA VAL A 81 -19.50 -14.42 -22.21
C VAL A 81 -19.73 -14.19 -23.69
N GLN A 82 -20.45 -15.11 -24.34
CA GLN A 82 -20.98 -14.87 -25.68
C GLN A 82 -22.01 -13.74 -25.59
N VAL A 83 -21.63 -12.55 -26.04
CA VAL A 83 -22.53 -11.40 -26.15
C VAL A 83 -23.17 -11.42 -27.55
N HIS A 84 -24.46 -11.72 -27.62
CA HIS A 84 -25.28 -11.41 -28.80
C HIS A 84 -25.59 -9.91 -28.79
N SER A 85 -25.19 -9.24 -29.86
CA SER A 85 -25.44 -7.83 -30.13
C SER A 85 -26.91 -7.56 -30.43
N LYS A 86 -27.46 -6.50 -29.82
CA LYS A 86 -28.59 -5.74 -30.35
C LYS A 86 -28.29 -4.26 -30.23
N GLN A 87 -28.19 -3.59 -31.38
CA GLN A 87 -28.19 -2.13 -31.52
C GLN A 87 -29.64 -1.63 -31.36
N ASP A 88 -29.81 -0.40 -30.88
CA ASP A 88 -30.76 0.57 -31.44
C ASP A 88 -30.42 1.99 -30.94
N GLU A 89 -30.66 2.96 -31.83
CA GLU A 89 -30.27 4.38 -31.81
C GLU A 89 -31.39 5.28 -31.20
N ASN A 90 -31.03 6.49 -30.72
CA ASN A 90 -31.70 7.79 -30.98
C ASN A 90 -31.21 8.93 -30.03
N GLY A 91 -30.96 10.13 -30.60
CA GLY A 91 -30.51 11.39 -29.94
C GLY A 91 -31.60 12.13 -29.14
N GLU A 92 -31.45 13.36 -28.61
CA GLU A 92 -30.59 14.54 -28.85
C GLU A 92 -30.45 15.42 -27.57
N ASP A 93 -29.65 16.49 -27.69
CA ASP A 93 -29.08 17.50 -26.76
C ASP A 93 -29.94 18.22 -25.69
N GLU A 94 -29.30 18.69 -24.61
CA GLU A 94 -29.44 20.07 -24.10
C GLU A 94 -28.31 20.46 -23.11
N SER A 95 -27.74 21.65 -23.27
CA SER A 95 -26.59 22.18 -22.50
C SER A 95 -27.01 23.09 -21.35
N ILE A 96 -26.75 22.64 -20.12
CA ILE A 96 -26.72 23.47 -18.90
C ILE A 96 -25.29 23.42 -18.39
N ILE A 97 -24.65 24.57 -18.18
CA ILE A 97 -23.33 24.66 -17.55
C ILE A 97 -23.50 24.38 -16.05
N GLU A 98 -23.72 23.12 -15.72
CA GLU A 98 -23.47 22.54 -14.40
C GLU A 98 -22.03 22.03 -14.41
N ALA A 99 -21.23 22.39 -13.41
CA ALA A 99 -19.93 21.74 -13.20
C ALA A 99 -20.18 20.22 -13.19
N THR A 100 -19.52 19.50 -14.09
CA THR A 100 -19.80 18.09 -14.35
C THR A 100 -19.60 17.28 -13.07
N ASP A 101 -20.36 16.21 -12.89
CA ASP A 101 -20.15 15.28 -11.76
C ASP A 101 -18.73 14.69 -11.75
N GLU A 102 -18.02 14.77 -12.88
CA GLU A 102 -16.60 14.43 -13.03
C GLU A 102 -15.69 15.46 -12.33
N ASP A 103 -15.97 16.76 -12.45
CA ASP A 103 -15.20 17.82 -11.77
C ASP A 103 -15.36 17.74 -10.25
N LYS A 104 -16.57 17.41 -9.76
CA LYS A 104 -16.81 17.15 -8.34
C LYS A 104 -16.06 15.92 -7.85
N GLN A 105 -16.06 14.83 -8.62
CA GLN A 105 -15.34 13.59 -8.26
C GLN A 105 -13.83 13.78 -8.26
N LEU A 106 -13.28 14.52 -9.22
CA LEU A 106 -11.86 14.83 -9.32
C LEU A 106 -11.42 15.70 -8.14
N LEU A 107 -12.18 16.75 -7.81
CA LEU A 107 -11.94 17.59 -6.63
C LEU A 107 -12.08 16.82 -5.30
N GLN A 108 -13.00 15.86 -5.21
CA GLN A 108 -13.14 14.99 -4.04
C GLN A 108 -12.00 13.99 -3.93
N SER A 109 -11.49 13.49 -5.07
CA SER A 109 -10.30 12.64 -5.09
C SER A 109 -9.05 13.42 -4.70
N ASP A 110 -8.91 14.67 -5.13
CA ASP A 110 -7.77 15.55 -4.82
C ASP A 110 -7.76 15.95 -3.33
N MET A 111 -8.93 16.26 -2.75
CA MET A 111 -9.04 16.52 -1.30
C MET A 111 -8.75 15.27 -0.46
N ASN A 112 -9.13 14.08 -0.93
CA ASN A 112 -8.83 12.83 -0.24
C ASN A 112 -7.36 12.43 -0.36
N THR A 113 -6.68 12.73 -1.47
CA THR A 113 -5.26 12.44 -1.63
C THR A 113 -4.38 13.38 -0.82
N GLU A 114 -4.70 14.68 -0.76
CA GLU A 114 -3.98 15.64 0.10
C GLU A 114 -4.13 15.30 1.58
N ASN A 115 -5.33 14.93 2.05
CA ASN A 115 -5.52 14.50 3.44
C ASN A 115 -4.75 13.19 3.74
N LYS A 116 -4.56 12.33 2.74
CA LYS A 116 -3.88 11.04 2.92
C LYS A 116 -2.35 11.12 2.83
N PHE A 117 -1.81 11.86 1.87
CA PHE A 117 -0.37 11.94 1.60
C PHE A 117 0.29 13.25 2.05
N GLY A 118 -0.52 14.27 2.36
CA GLY A 118 -0.06 15.62 2.64
C GLY A 118 0.10 16.46 1.37
N LYS A 119 0.74 17.61 1.51
CA LYS A 119 0.82 18.64 0.46
C LYS A 119 1.94 18.41 -0.56
N SER A 120 2.81 17.43 -0.32
CA SER A 120 3.93 17.13 -1.23
C SER A 120 3.43 16.40 -2.47
N THR A 121 3.44 17.09 -3.61
CA THR A 121 3.10 16.50 -4.91
C THR A 121 4.13 15.46 -5.35
N LEU A 122 5.42 15.68 -5.05
CA LEU A 122 6.49 14.74 -5.36
C LEU A 122 6.34 13.43 -4.59
N PHE A 123 6.05 13.49 -3.28
CA PHE A 123 5.84 12.29 -2.45
C PHE A 123 4.53 11.57 -2.81
N MET A 124 3.45 12.32 -3.06
CA MET A 124 2.19 11.77 -3.54
C MET A 124 2.38 11.02 -4.86
N ASN A 125 3.02 11.64 -5.85
CA ASN A 125 3.29 11.02 -7.15
C ASN A 125 4.17 9.77 -7.00
N SER A 126 5.23 9.84 -6.18
CA SER A 126 6.09 8.69 -5.87
C SER A 126 5.33 7.54 -5.20
N SER A 127 4.32 7.84 -4.39
CA SER A 127 3.47 6.84 -3.75
C SER A 127 2.47 6.19 -4.72
N LEU A 128 2.06 6.90 -5.77
CA LEU A 128 1.12 6.42 -6.78
C LEU A 128 1.77 5.55 -7.85
N THR A 129 3.07 5.70 -8.13
CA THR A 129 3.78 4.83 -9.09
C THR A 129 3.85 3.36 -8.62
N GLU A 130 3.66 2.41 -9.55
CA GLU A 130 3.67 0.97 -9.23
C GLU A 130 5.10 0.40 -9.10
N GLU A 131 5.95 0.67 -10.09
CA GLU A 131 7.34 0.19 -10.14
C GLU A 131 8.25 0.95 -9.16
N GLY A 132 7.74 2.01 -8.53
CA GLY A 132 8.51 2.92 -7.69
C GLY A 132 9.57 3.67 -8.50
N GLY A 133 10.66 4.05 -7.82
CA GLY A 133 11.74 4.84 -8.42
C GLY A 133 11.53 6.34 -8.28
N VAL A 134 12.40 7.09 -8.96
CA VAL A 134 12.45 8.55 -8.93
C VAL A 134 12.17 9.06 -10.35
N ASP A 135 11.42 10.15 -10.46
CA ASP A 135 11.20 10.81 -11.74
C ASP A 135 12.55 11.27 -12.33
N PRO A 136 12.92 10.83 -13.54
CA PRO A 136 14.20 11.18 -14.16
C PRO A 136 14.37 12.67 -14.42
N SER A 137 13.30 13.46 -14.42
CA SER A 137 13.36 14.92 -14.55
C SER A 137 13.73 15.64 -13.24
N SER A 138 13.64 14.96 -12.10
CA SER A 138 13.90 15.56 -10.78
C SER A 138 15.38 15.72 -10.49
N THR A 139 15.79 16.92 -10.06
CA THR A 139 17.18 17.18 -9.64
C THR A 139 17.40 16.74 -8.18
N GLN A 140 18.64 16.38 -7.85
CA GLN A 140 19.01 15.99 -6.48
C GLN A 140 18.71 17.09 -5.46
N GLU A 141 18.89 18.36 -5.82
CA GLU A 141 18.58 19.49 -4.95
C GLU A 141 17.08 19.62 -4.67
N ALA A 142 16.24 19.42 -5.69
CA ALA A 142 14.79 19.44 -5.53
C ALA A 142 14.34 18.28 -4.61
N LEU A 143 14.86 17.08 -4.83
CA LEU A 143 14.57 15.90 -4.00
C LEU A 143 15.01 16.09 -2.54
N LEU A 144 16.18 16.70 -2.31
CA LEU A 144 16.67 16.94 -0.95
C LEU A 144 15.82 17.99 -0.22
N LYS A 145 15.46 19.08 -0.90
CA LYS A 145 14.55 20.11 -0.34
C LYS A 145 13.20 19.49 0.02
N GLU A 146 12.68 18.64 -0.86
CA GLU A 146 11.41 17.96 -0.62
C GLU A 146 11.49 16.96 0.52
N ALA A 147 12.56 16.16 0.59
CA ALA A 147 12.77 15.22 1.69
C ALA A 147 12.78 15.93 3.04
N ILE A 148 13.45 17.09 3.14
CA ILE A 148 13.48 17.93 4.35
C ILE A 148 12.07 18.44 4.70
N HIS A 149 11.26 18.79 3.69
CA HIS A 149 9.88 19.23 3.91
C HIS A 149 9.00 18.09 4.44
N VAL A 150 9.04 16.91 3.82
CA VAL A 150 8.22 15.75 4.18
C VAL A 150 8.57 15.19 5.56
N MET A 151 9.83 15.27 5.99
CA MET A 151 10.27 14.83 7.31
C MET A 151 10.08 15.88 8.43
N SER A 152 9.47 17.03 8.11
CA SER A 152 9.23 18.08 9.11
C SER A 152 8.12 17.68 10.09
N CYS A 153 8.21 18.16 11.33
CA CYS A 153 7.23 17.82 12.38
C CYS A 153 5.80 18.28 12.07
N SER A 154 5.65 19.33 11.26
CA SER A 154 4.34 19.86 10.86
C SER A 154 3.77 19.19 9.61
N TYR A 155 4.50 18.25 8.97
CA TYR A 155 4.06 17.67 7.71
C TYR A 155 2.79 16.83 7.88
N GLU A 156 2.65 16.16 9.04
CA GLU A 156 1.50 15.33 9.39
C GLU A 156 0.27 16.17 9.84
N ASP A 157 0.43 17.49 10.01
CA ASP A 157 -0.67 18.36 10.44
C ASP A 157 -1.81 18.35 9.41
N ARG A 158 -3.00 17.99 9.88
CA ARG A 158 -4.23 17.87 9.06
C ARG A 158 -4.17 16.76 8.00
N THR A 159 -3.31 15.77 8.22
CA THR A 159 -3.31 14.53 7.43
C THR A 159 -3.83 13.36 8.25
N LEU A 160 -4.04 12.23 7.58
CA LEU A 160 -4.49 10.95 8.16
C LEU A 160 -3.33 10.03 8.56
N TRP A 161 -2.07 10.50 8.44
CA TRP A 161 -0.89 9.74 8.84
C TRP A 161 -1.01 9.25 10.30
N GLY A 162 -0.94 7.93 10.49
CA GLY A 162 -1.01 7.27 11.80
C GLY A 162 -2.42 7.09 12.39
N TYR A 163 -3.47 7.60 11.75
CA TYR A 163 -4.86 7.45 12.23
C TYR A 163 -5.63 6.33 11.52
N GLU A 164 -5.30 6.03 10.27
CA GLU A 164 -5.93 4.99 9.44
C GLU A 164 -5.08 3.71 9.34
#